data_AF-A0A2B4SH79-F1
#
_entry.id   AF-A0A2B4SH79-F1
#
_cell.length_a   1.000
_cell.length_b   1.000
_cell.length_c   1.000
_cell.angle_alpha   90.00
_cell.angle_beta   90.00
_cell.angle_gamma   90.00
#
_symmetry.space_group_name_H-M   'P 1'
#
loop_
_entity.id
_entity.type
_entity.pdbx_description
1 polymer ?
#
loop_
_entity_poly.entity_id
_entity_poly.type
_entity_poly.pdbx_seq_one_letter_code
_entity_poly.pdbx_strand_id
1 'polypeptide(L)'
;MWNASLEISDSEKFKEWKNMTFMEMKYLYNDYEKYYDVSLSGVAFSNKDGKVGVEAKLCMVVKGKESGFIETVFTDKVKSGQLHNLKVVSGSAEFTPEGVEFKDWKAKDGECDTCSGAGGEFTIERQCVSKEHSCDGLKEEKKTQDCVEYCHGGTAGIAVSLVVLAFGMLLSFSSQ
;
A
#
# COMPACT_ATOMS: atom_id res chain seq x y z
N MET A 1 6.09 23.33 -0.87
CA MET A 1 6.94 23.95 0.16
C MET A 1 6.26 23.73 1.50
N TRP A 2 7.00 23.35 2.54
CA TRP A 2 6.44 23.10 3.87
C TRP A 2 5.69 24.33 4.43
N ASN A 3 4.62 24.08 5.19
CA ASN A 3 3.88 25.11 5.90
C ASN A 3 3.58 24.66 7.34
N ALA A 4 4.08 25.40 8.33
CA ALA A 4 3.91 25.06 9.74
C ALA A 4 2.45 25.00 10.21
N SER A 5 1.50 25.65 9.52
CA SER A 5 0.07 25.50 9.84
C SER A 5 -0.44 24.07 9.63
N LEU A 6 0.27 23.24 8.85
CA LEU A 6 -0.03 21.81 8.72
C LEU A 6 0.28 21.00 9.99
N GLU A 7 0.95 21.58 10.99
CA GLU A 7 1.13 20.96 12.31
C GLU A 7 -0.08 21.19 13.22
N ILE A 8 -0.94 22.16 12.88
CA ILE A 8 -2.10 22.56 13.68
C ILE A 8 -3.35 21.96 13.03
N SER A 9 -3.89 20.89 13.62
CA SER A 9 -5.01 20.12 13.08
C SER A 9 -6.27 20.95 12.79
N ASP A 10 -6.46 22.07 13.51
CA ASP A 10 -7.62 22.94 13.36
C ASP A 10 -7.43 24.08 12.35
N SER A 11 -6.22 24.27 11.82
CA SER A 11 -5.96 25.30 10.84
C SER A 11 -6.73 25.05 9.54
N GLU A 12 -7.09 26.13 8.83
CA GLU A 12 -7.74 26.03 7.52
C GLU A 12 -6.88 25.24 6.54
N LYS A 13 -5.56 25.46 6.59
CA LYS A 13 -4.59 24.75 5.75
C LYS A 13 -4.56 23.25 6.03
N PHE A 14 -4.58 22.84 7.29
CA PHE A 14 -4.66 21.42 7.64
C PHE A 14 -5.95 20.80 7.10
N LYS A 15 -7.10 21.47 7.29
CA LYS A 15 -8.42 20.98 6.84
C LYS A 15 -8.49 20.88 5.32
N GLU A 16 -7.99 21.87 4.61
CA GLU A 16 -7.88 21.87 3.15
C GLU A 16 -7.04 20.67 2.66
N TRP A 17 -5.86 20.48 3.24
CA TRP A 17 -4.96 19.39 2.86
C TRP A 17 -5.48 18.01 3.25
N LYS A 18 -6.17 17.89 4.38
CA LYS A 18 -6.88 16.68 4.77
C LYS A 18 -7.96 16.32 3.75
N ASN A 19 -8.76 17.29 3.33
CA ASN A 19 -9.80 17.07 2.32
C ASN A 19 -9.20 16.71 0.95
N MET A 20 -8.12 17.38 0.55
CA MET A 20 -7.41 17.07 -0.69
C MET A 20 -6.88 15.63 -0.65
N THR A 21 -6.18 15.25 0.43
CA THR A 21 -5.68 13.88 0.63
C THR A 21 -6.82 12.87 0.58
N PHE A 22 -7.95 13.15 1.24
CA PHE A 22 -9.13 12.28 1.21
C PHE A 22 -9.69 12.08 -0.20
N MET A 23 -9.85 13.17 -0.96
CA MET A 23 -10.37 13.10 -2.33
C MET A 23 -9.45 12.31 -3.25
N GLU A 24 -8.14 12.46 -3.09
CA GLU A 24 -7.15 11.73 -3.87
C GLU A 24 -7.13 10.24 -3.55
N MET A 25 -7.21 9.86 -2.27
CA MET A 25 -7.33 8.46 -1.87
C MET A 25 -8.65 7.84 -2.34
N LYS A 26 -9.76 8.59 -2.26
CA LYS A 26 -11.04 8.14 -2.80
C LYS A 26 -10.99 7.94 -4.30
N TYR A 27 -10.39 8.87 -5.04
CA TYR A 27 -10.25 8.76 -6.50
C TYR A 27 -9.40 7.55 -6.88
N LEU A 28 -8.28 7.36 -6.19
CA LEU A 28 -7.37 6.24 -6.42
C LEU A 28 -8.06 4.88 -6.27
N TYR A 29 -8.92 4.75 -5.26
CA TYR A 29 -9.63 3.53 -4.94
C TYR A 29 -11.12 3.59 -5.31
N ASN A 30 -11.48 4.39 -6.31
CA ASN A 30 -12.86 4.50 -6.82
C ASN A 30 -13.21 3.36 -7.78
N ASP A 31 -12.88 2.14 -7.39
CA ASP A 31 -13.20 0.93 -8.15
C ASP A 31 -14.24 0.13 -7.37
N TYR A 32 -15.52 0.33 -7.73
CA TYR A 32 -16.63 -0.33 -7.05
C TYR A 32 -16.66 -1.84 -7.29
N GLU A 33 -15.90 -2.38 -8.25
CA GLU A 33 -15.78 -3.82 -8.46
C GLU A 33 -14.78 -4.44 -7.47
N LYS A 34 -13.84 -3.62 -6.98
CA LYS A 34 -12.77 -4.05 -6.05
C LYS A 34 -13.02 -3.65 -4.60
N TYR A 35 -13.66 -2.51 -4.35
CA TYR A 35 -13.84 -1.94 -3.01
C TYR A 35 -15.33 -1.70 -2.72
N TYR A 36 -15.79 -2.11 -1.54
CA TYR A 36 -17.11 -1.76 -1.01
C TYR A 36 -17.11 -0.35 -0.43
N ASP A 37 -16.07 -0.01 0.33
CA ASP A 37 -15.94 1.28 1.00
C ASP A 37 -14.48 1.65 1.22
N VAL A 38 -14.20 2.95 1.23
CA VAL A 38 -12.89 3.54 1.48
C VAL A 38 -13.11 4.81 2.30
N SER A 39 -12.52 4.82 3.49
CA SER A 39 -12.60 5.95 4.42
C SER A 39 -11.22 6.33 4.94
N LEU A 40 -11.04 7.62 5.23
CA LEU A 40 -9.81 8.15 5.82
C LEU A 40 -9.98 8.19 7.34
N SER A 41 -9.26 7.32 8.04
CA SER A 41 -9.27 7.23 9.50
C SER A 41 -8.29 8.22 10.14
N GLY A 42 -7.26 8.66 9.41
CA GLY A 42 -6.29 9.63 9.90
C GLY A 42 -5.47 10.28 8.79
N VAL A 43 -4.97 11.48 9.06
CA VAL A 43 -3.93 12.11 8.25
C VAL A 43 -2.95 12.84 9.15
N ALA A 44 -1.67 12.74 8.83
CA ALA A 44 -0.61 13.53 9.45
C ALA A 44 0.25 14.17 8.36
N PHE A 45 0.74 15.37 8.64
CA PHE A 45 1.65 16.09 7.77
C PHE A 45 2.98 16.29 8.48
N SER A 46 4.07 16.15 7.74
CA SER A 46 5.42 16.33 8.27
C SER A 46 6.29 17.09 7.28
N ASN A 47 7.31 17.78 7.81
CA ASN A 47 8.37 18.32 6.98
C ASN A 47 9.40 17.22 6.70
N LYS A 48 9.54 16.83 5.44
CA LYS A 48 10.61 15.94 4.97
C LYS A 48 11.40 16.71 3.91
N ASP A 49 12.61 17.14 4.23
CA ASP A 49 13.51 17.89 3.33
C ASP A 49 12.88 19.13 2.68
N GLY A 50 12.10 19.91 3.45
CA GLY A 50 11.41 21.11 2.96
C GLY A 50 10.15 20.83 2.11
N LYS A 51 9.83 19.54 1.92
CA LYS A 51 8.63 19.04 1.25
C LYS A 51 7.57 18.65 2.28
N VAL A 52 6.34 18.55 1.80
CA VAL A 52 5.23 18.07 2.62
C VAL A 52 5.22 16.55 2.51
N GLY A 53 5.57 15.88 3.60
CA GLY A 53 5.26 14.47 3.81
C GLY A 53 3.80 14.33 4.24
N VAL A 54 3.08 13.42 3.60
CA VAL A 54 1.70 13.08 3.94
C VAL A 54 1.68 11.63 4.38
N GLU A 55 1.17 11.39 5.58
CA GLU A 55 0.79 10.07 6.07
C GLU A 55 -0.74 10.01 6.12
N ALA A 56 -1.34 9.09 5.38
CA ALA A 56 -2.79 8.88 5.33
C ALA A 56 -3.11 7.47 5.81
N LYS A 57 -4.02 7.36 6.78
CA LYS A 57 -4.54 6.07 7.26
C LYS A 57 -5.92 5.84 6.65
N LEU A 58 -6.07 4.72 5.94
CA LEU A 58 -7.31 4.33 5.29
C LEU A 58 -7.88 3.07 5.94
N CYS A 59 -9.19 3.07 6.13
CA CYS A 59 -9.97 1.86 6.38
C CYS A 59 -10.71 1.51 5.08
N MET A 60 -10.50 0.28 4.59
CA MET A 60 -10.99 -0.19 3.31
C MET A 60 -11.75 -1.51 3.49
N VAL A 61 -12.89 -1.65 2.83
CA VAL A 61 -13.62 -2.91 2.74
C VAL A 61 -13.42 -3.46 1.33
N VAL A 62 -12.73 -4.60 1.21
CA VAL A 62 -12.31 -5.17 -0.08
C VAL A 62 -13.28 -6.28 -0.52
N LYS A 63 -13.61 -6.34 -1.82
CA LYS A 63 -14.60 -7.28 -2.37
C LYS A 63 -14.05 -8.70 -2.62
N GLY A 64 -12.74 -8.90 -2.62
CA GLY A 64 -12.13 -10.23 -2.77
C GLY A 64 -10.64 -10.22 -3.13
N LYS A 65 -10.04 -11.41 -3.17
CA LYS A 65 -8.58 -11.63 -3.32
C LYS A 65 -7.99 -11.30 -4.70
N GLU A 66 -8.82 -11.23 -5.74
CA GLU A 66 -8.37 -10.91 -7.11
C GLU A 66 -8.40 -9.42 -7.43
N SER A 67 -8.87 -8.59 -6.50
CA SER A 67 -8.67 -7.15 -6.59
C SER A 67 -7.18 -6.88 -6.39
N GLY A 68 -6.48 -6.48 -7.47
CA GLY A 68 -5.02 -6.28 -7.47
C GLY A 68 -4.48 -5.56 -6.24
N PHE A 69 -3.21 -5.85 -5.89
CA PHE A 69 -2.64 -5.47 -4.59
C PHE A 69 -2.77 -3.98 -4.31
N ILE A 70 -3.31 -3.65 -3.13
CA ILE A 70 -3.64 -2.28 -2.73
C ILE A 70 -2.38 -1.40 -2.75
N GLU A 71 -1.25 -1.98 -2.31
CA GLU A 71 0.07 -1.36 -2.38
C GLU A 71 0.48 -1.05 -3.82
N THR A 72 0.31 -2.00 -4.75
CA THR A 72 0.67 -1.80 -6.16
C THR A 72 -0.13 -0.67 -6.78
N VAL A 73 -1.45 -0.60 -6.50
CA VAL A 73 -2.31 0.50 -6.97
C VAL A 73 -1.77 1.86 -6.51
N PHE A 74 -1.37 1.99 -5.25
CA PHE A 74 -0.83 3.24 -4.71
C PHE A 74 0.57 3.55 -5.25
N THR A 75 1.50 2.61 -5.11
CA THR A 75 2.91 2.79 -5.47
C THR A 75 3.07 3.07 -6.97
N ASP A 76 2.30 2.43 -7.85
CA ASP A 76 2.37 2.68 -9.29
C ASP A 76 1.89 4.09 -9.67
N LYS A 77 0.88 4.62 -8.97
CA LYS A 77 0.49 6.02 -9.15
C LYS A 77 1.56 6.97 -8.65
N VAL A 78 2.15 6.72 -7.48
CA VAL A 78 3.20 7.59 -6.93
C VAL A 78 4.50 7.52 -7.75
N LYS A 79 4.87 6.35 -8.30
CA LYS A 79 6.00 6.18 -9.23
C LYS A 79 5.87 7.04 -10.49
N SER A 80 4.65 7.36 -10.93
CA SER A 80 4.46 8.25 -12.07
C SER A 80 4.81 9.72 -11.77
N GLY A 81 5.09 10.06 -10.51
CA GLY A 81 5.33 11.45 -10.08
C GLY A 81 4.06 12.29 -10.00
N GLN A 82 2.89 11.69 -10.27
CA GLN A 82 1.61 12.37 -10.24
C GLN A 82 0.52 11.48 -9.62
N LEU A 83 -0.11 12.00 -8.57
CA LEU A 83 -1.33 11.43 -8.00
C LEU A 83 -2.49 12.36 -8.40
N HIS A 84 -3.08 12.09 -9.57
CA HIS A 84 -4.14 12.89 -10.18
C HIS A 84 -3.78 14.39 -10.25
N ASN A 85 -4.27 15.25 -9.35
CA ASN A 85 -3.95 16.69 -9.37
C ASN A 85 -2.72 17.06 -8.51
N LEU A 86 -2.14 16.10 -7.79
CA LEU A 86 -0.98 16.31 -6.93
C LEU A 86 0.33 15.88 -7.62
N LYS A 87 1.32 16.77 -7.59
CA LYS A 87 2.71 16.43 -7.91
C LYS A 87 3.36 15.76 -6.70
N VAL A 88 3.81 14.53 -6.89
CA VAL A 88 4.45 13.72 -5.85
C VAL A 88 5.91 13.48 -6.22
N VAL A 89 6.77 13.29 -5.23
CA VAL A 89 8.12 12.79 -5.47
C VAL A 89 7.97 11.36 -5.99
N SER A 90 8.45 11.12 -7.21
CA SER A 90 8.46 9.78 -7.79
C SER A 90 9.15 8.78 -6.86
N GLY A 91 8.48 7.66 -6.60
CA GLY A 91 9.01 6.58 -5.76
C GLY A 91 9.03 6.89 -4.26
N SER A 92 8.39 7.97 -3.81
CA SER A 92 8.30 8.30 -2.37
C SER A 92 7.19 7.60 -1.61
N ALA A 93 6.50 6.65 -2.26
CA ALA A 93 5.44 5.89 -1.63
C ALA A 93 6.03 4.92 -0.61
N GLU A 94 5.49 4.99 0.60
CA GLU A 94 5.66 4.01 1.66
C GLU A 94 4.27 3.41 1.94
N PHE A 95 4.22 2.11 2.18
CA PHE A 95 2.98 1.38 2.46
C PHE A 95 3.19 0.48 3.66
N THR A 96 2.32 0.60 4.65
CA THR A 96 2.37 -0.21 5.86
C THR A 96 0.96 -0.71 6.18
N PRO A 97 0.70 -2.01 6.03
CA PRO A 97 -0.57 -2.58 6.47
C PRO A 97 -0.63 -2.69 7.99
N GLU A 98 -1.78 -2.35 8.58
CA GLU A 98 -2.02 -2.41 10.03
C GLU A 98 -2.92 -3.61 10.38
N GLY A 99 -2.81 -4.13 11.61
CA GLY A 99 -3.67 -5.21 12.12
C GLY A 99 -3.52 -6.58 11.45
N VAL A 100 -2.45 -6.78 10.66
CA VAL A 100 -2.06 -8.06 10.04
C VAL A 100 -0.63 -8.42 10.38
N GLU A 101 -0.26 -9.68 10.17
CA GLU A 101 1.13 -10.16 10.28
C GLU A 101 1.51 -10.91 9.00
N PHE A 102 2.70 -10.64 8.45
CA PHE A 102 3.27 -11.45 7.38
C PHE A 102 4.22 -12.48 7.95
N LYS A 103 3.91 -13.75 7.71
CA LYS A 103 4.78 -14.89 8.04
C LYS A 103 6.04 -14.88 7.19
N ASP A 104 6.90 -15.85 7.45
CA ASP A 104 8.11 -16.07 6.68
C ASP A 104 7.81 -16.24 5.18
N TRP A 105 8.82 -15.88 4.39
CA TRP A 105 8.82 -16.07 2.94
C TRP A 105 8.69 -17.55 2.59
N LYS A 106 7.91 -17.84 1.57
CA LYS A 106 7.74 -19.17 1.00
C LYS A 106 7.64 -19.06 -0.51
N ALA A 107 8.02 -20.11 -1.22
CA ALA A 107 7.83 -20.17 -2.65
C ALA A 107 6.33 -20.16 -2.97
N LYS A 108 5.96 -19.40 -3.99
CA LYS A 108 4.59 -19.38 -4.50
C LYS A 108 4.25 -20.75 -5.11
N ASP A 109 2.98 -21.15 -5.01
CA ASP A 109 2.53 -22.46 -5.47
C ASP A 109 2.96 -22.72 -6.93
N GLY A 110 3.64 -23.85 -7.15
CA GLY A 110 4.17 -24.28 -8.46
C GLY A 110 5.57 -23.74 -8.83
N GLU A 111 6.11 -22.75 -8.12
CA GLU A 111 7.46 -22.23 -8.41
C GLU A 111 8.55 -23.24 -8.02
N CYS A 112 8.30 -24.07 -7.00
CA CYS A 112 9.26 -25.09 -6.55
C CYS A 112 9.52 -26.21 -7.56
N ASP A 113 8.59 -26.45 -8.48
CA ASP A 113 8.77 -27.47 -9.52
C ASP A 113 9.89 -27.04 -10.48
N THR A 114 10.08 -25.73 -10.65
CA THR A 114 11.11 -25.14 -11.52
C THR A 114 12.52 -25.20 -10.91
N CYS A 115 12.63 -25.42 -9.59
CA CYS A 115 13.91 -25.48 -8.87
C CYS A 115 14.79 -26.70 -9.25
N SER A 116 14.25 -27.67 -9.98
CA SER A 116 14.93 -28.92 -10.33
C SER A 116 15.67 -28.89 -11.68
N GLY A 117 15.59 -27.80 -12.45
CA GLY A 117 16.31 -27.65 -13.73
C GLY A 117 16.76 -26.22 -14.00
N ALA A 118 18.05 -26.02 -14.31
CA ALA A 118 18.68 -24.75 -14.68
C ALA A 118 18.08 -23.52 -13.96
N GLY A 119 18.20 -23.49 -12.63
CA GLY A 119 17.50 -22.56 -11.72
C GLY A 119 17.48 -21.11 -12.22
N GLY A 120 16.30 -20.69 -12.69
CA GLY A 120 15.98 -19.31 -12.97
C GLY A 120 15.49 -18.57 -11.73
N GLU A 121 15.30 -17.26 -11.84
CA GLU A 121 14.57 -16.52 -10.80
C GLU A 121 13.15 -17.05 -10.69
N PHE A 122 12.70 -17.27 -9.46
CA PHE A 122 11.36 -17.74 -9.13
C PHE A 122 10.73 -16.82 -8.06
N THR A 123 9.41 -16.90 -7.93
CA THR A 123 8.65 -15.99 -7.06
C THR A 123 8.45 -16.59 -5.66
N ILE A 124 8.77 -15.81 -4.63
CA ILE A 124 8.41 -16.12 -3.25
C ILE A 124 7.38 -15.11 -2.75
N GLU A 125 6.50 -15.55 -1.87
CA GLU A 125 5.44 -14.78 -1.25
C GLU A 125 5.46 -14.94 0.28
N ARG A 126 4.95 -13.95 0.99
CA ARG A 126 4.66 -14.10 2.42
C ARG A 126 3.18 -14.40 2.61
N GLN A 127 2.90 -15.38 3.45
CA GLN A 127 1.54 -15.63 3.89
C GLN A 127 1.13 -14.52 4.87
N CYS A 128 0.13 -13.72 4.49
CA CYS A 128 -0.51 -12.80 5.42
C CYS A 128 -1.42 -13.58 6.39
N VAL A 129 -1.38 -13.18 7.66
CA VAL A 129 -2.20 -13.69 8.76
C VAL A 129 -2.96 -12.53 9.38
N SER A 130 -4.28 -12.62 9.39
CA SER A 130 -5.15 -11.67 10.05
C SER A 130 -4.94 -11.73 11.56
N LYS A 131 -4.67 -10.58 12.20
CA LYS A 131 -4.79 -10.44 13.66
C LYS A 131 -6.09 -9.75 14.01
N GLU A 132 -6.19 -8.48 13.61
CA GLU A 132 -7.34 -7.62 13.85
C GLU A 132 -8.04 -7.24 12.52
N HIS A 133 -7.31 -7.31 11.41
CA HIS A 133 -7.77 -6.92 10.08
C HIS A 133 -7.49 -8.00 9.03
N SER A 134 -8.21 -7.93 7.92
CA SER A 134 -8.11 -8.91 6.82
C SER A 134 -6.79 -8.81 6.07
N CYS A 135 -6.43 -9.92 5.45
CA CYS A 135 -5.32 -10.03 4.50
C CYS A 135 -5.74 -9.78 3.04
N ASP A 136 -7.00 -9.48 2.79
CA ASP A 136 -7.51 -9.31 1.42
C ASP A 136 -6.90 -8.08 0.75
N GLY A 137 -6.48 -8.22 -0.51
CA GLY A 137 -5.79 -7.16 -1.25
C GLY A 137 -4.35 -6.91 -0.79
N LEU A 138 -3.84 -7.71 0.16
CA LEU A 138 -2.45 -7.66 0.64
C LEU A 138 -1.66 -8.86 0.14
N LYS A 139 -0.46 -8.58 -0.36
CA LYS A 139 0.53 -9.60 -0.69
C LYS A 139 1.90 -8.97 -0.75
N GLU A 140 2.89 -9.66 -0.19
CA GLU A 140 4.29 -9.36 -0.42
C GLU A 140 4.86 -10.47 -1.31
N GLU A 141 5.29 -10.12 -2.52
CA GLU A 141 6.00 -11.02 -3.44
C GLU A 141 7.37 -10.44 -3.78
N LYS A 142 8.38 -11.30 -3.93
CA LYS A 142 9.67 -10.92 -4.54
C LYS A 142 10.25 -12.08 -5.34
N LYS A 143 11.18 -11.74 -6.24
CA LYS A 143 11.97 -12.74 -6.97
C LYS A 143 13.21 -13.14 -6.21
N THR A 144 13.61 -14.41 -6.31
CA THR A 144 14.84 -14.95 -5.75
C THR A 144 15.34 -16.14 -6.58
N GLN A 145 16.57 -16.57 -6.34
CA GLN A 145 17.15 -17.80 -6.88
C GLN A 145 17.39 -18.86 -5.79
N ASP A 146 17.10 -18.56 -4.53
CA ASP A 146 17.34 -19.47 -3.40
C ASP A 146 16.20 -20.47 -3.18
N CYS A 147 16.19 -21.52 -4.01
CA CYS A 147 15.19 -22.58 -3.95
C CYS A 147 15.22 -23.40 -2.65
N VAL A 148 16.39 -23.50 -2.00
CA VAL A 148 16.58 -24.36 -0.83
C VAL A 148 15.83 -23.79 0.37
N GLU A 149 15.84 -22.46 0.52
CA GLU A 149 15.21 -21.78 1.65
C GLU A 149 13.67 -21.85 1.62
N TYR A 150 13.03 -21.74 0.44
CA TYR A 150 11.62 -21.33 0.35
C TYR A 150 10.60 -22.42 -0.05
N CYS A 151 11.03 -23.62 -0.46
CA CYS A 151 10.15 -24.60 -1.11
C CYS A 151 9.43 -25.63 -0.23
N HIS A 152 9.33 -25.40 1.08
CA HIS A 152 8.68 -26.33 2.01
C HIS A 152 7.48 -25.69 2.76
N GLY A 153 6.29 -25.68 2.12
CA GLY A 153 5.00 -25.91 2.82
C GLY A 153 3.83 -24.89 2.70
N GLY A 154 2.70 -25.34 2.11
CA GLY A 154 1.33 -25.29 2.70
C GLY A 154 0.37 -24.14 2.34
N THR A 155 -0.77 -24.52 1.73
CA THR A 155 -1.86 -23.80 1.01
C THR A 155 -2.90 -22.97 1.82
N ALA A 156 -3.69 -22.11 1.14
CA ALA A 156 -4.72 -21.22 1.73
C ALA A 156 -6.09 -21.17 0.97
N GLY A 157 -7.20 -20.99 1.72
CA GLY A 157 -8.59 -20.78 1.23
C GLY A 157 -9.11 -19.32 1.41
N ILE A 158 -10.32 -18.99 0.91
CA ILE A 158 -10.86 -17.62 0.73
C ILE A 158 -11.92 -17.20 1.78
N ALA A 159 -11.91 -15.93 2.21
CA ALA A 159 -12.92 -15.24 3.04
C ALA A 159 -13.03 -13.74 2.63
N VAL A 160 -14.02 -12.99 3.14
CA VAL A 160 -14.26 -11.55 2.89
C VAL A 160 -14.19 -10.78 4.20
N SER A 161 -13.39 -9.70 4.32
CA SER A 161 -13.29 -8.91 5.56
C SER A 161 -12.65 -7.50 5.41
N LEU A 162 -12.67 -6.69 6.49
CA LEU A 162 -12.22 -5.29 6.58
C LEU A 162 -10.69 -5.16 6.74
N VAL A 163 -10.04 -4.22 6.03
CA VAL A 163 -8.59 -3.95 6.06
C VAL A 163 -8.31 -2.51 6.51
N VAL A 164 -7.30 -2.27 7.34
CA VAL A 164 -6.82 -0.92 7.73
C VAL A 164 -5.35 -0.78 7.35
N LEU A 165 -5.00 0.33 6.70
CA LEU A 165 -3.71 0.55 6.06
C LEU A 165 -3.20 1.97 6.31
N ALA A 166 -1.89 2.12 6.45
CA ALA A 166 -1.21 3.41 6.47
C ALA A 166 -0.38 3.60 5.20
N PHE A 167 -0.50 4.76 4.57
CA PHE A 167 0.21 5.15 3.36
C PHE A 167 1.04 6.40 3.66
N GLY A 168 2.30 6.42 3.21
CA GLY A 168 3.18 7.58 3.23
C GLY A 168 3.51 8.04 1.81
N MET A 169 3.52 9.35 1.57
CA MET A 169 4.08 9.91 0.32
C MET A 169 4.72 11.28 0.55
N LEU A 170 5.64 11.66 -0.34
CA LEU A 170 6.23 12.99 -0.37
C LEU A 170 5.72 13.82 -1.53
N LEU A 171 5.38 15.08 -1.26
CA LEU A 171 4.87 16.01 -2.25
C LEU A 171 5.90 17.08 -2.62
N SER A 172 6.16 17.23 -3.91
CA SER A 172 7.05 18.28 -4.43
C SER A 172 6.22 19.40 -5.04
N PHE A 173 6.51 20.63 -4.64
CA PHE A 173 5.91 21.81 -5.27
C PHE A 173 7.02 22.70 -5.81
N SER A 174 6.96 22.95 -7.11
CA SER A 174 7.63 24.08 -7.74
C SER A 174 6.74 25.30 -7.54
N SER A 175 7.24 26.36 -6.90
CA SER A 175 6.59 27.67 -6.97
C SER A 175 6.57 28.12 -8.43
N GLN A 176 5.38 28.28 -9.01
CA GLN A 176 5.20 29.18 -10.16
C GLN A 176 5.11 30.61 -9.65
#